data_AF-A0A6J8C7L8-F1
#
_entry.id   AF-A0A6J8C7L8-F1
#
_cell.length_a   1.000
_cell.length_b   1.000
_cell.length_c   1.000
_cell.angle_alpha   90.00
_cell.angle_beta   90.00
_cell.angle_gamma   90.00
#
_symmetry.space_group_name_H-M   'P 1'
#
loop_
_entity.id
_entity.type
_entity.pdbx_description
1 polymer ?
#
loop_
_entity_poly.entity_id
_entity_poly.type
_entity_poly.pdbx_seq_one_letter_code
_entity_poly.pdbx_strand_id
1 'polypeptide(L)'
;MLDDKVGQGPEMARRTTGQVRKDRQNVDLDQDARIQPGRKMGVSFSKRDSRRRQLESLLRFSETTDATTFHHRKGILEGVMNDRLFGMVECDIRVPDVWPSYFQHPTMTPFEYLEDMSPLFCSTDVPFDIIGEHMLDHVRRFELSEKPRRLLIGGMRARQMLIATPLLKWCLQHGMVVSKIYQVVEFTPQRCFRDFVKTAP
;
A
#
# COMPACT_ATOMS: atom_id res chain seq x y z
N MET A 1 -13.05 22.94 -71.22
CA MET A 1 -12.72 22.63 -69.82
C MET A 1 -13.77 21.60 -69.40
N LEU A 2 -13.62 20.30 -69.73
CA LEU A 2 -12.81 19.25 -69.05
C LEU A 2 -13.09 19.28 -67.54
N ASP A 3 -13.48 18.26 -66.79
CA ASP A 3 -13.72 16.81 -66.87
C ASP A 3 -14.39 16.47 -65.49
N ASP A 4 -15.48 15.72 -65.34
CA ASP A 4 -15.58 14.25 -65.23
C ASP A 4 -15.65 13.69 -63.77
N LYS A 5 -16.57 12.73 -63.55
CA LYS A 5 -16.72 11.71 -62.46
C LYS A 5 -17.34 12.12 -61.10
N VAL A 6 -18.54 11.63 -60.70
CA VAL A 6 -18.96 10.27 -60.28
C VAL A 6 -18.17 9.71 -59.09
N GLY A 7 -18.85 9.54 -57.94
CA GLY A 7 -18.35 8.81 -56.78
C GLY A 7 -19.40 8.66 -55.67
N GLN A 8 -19.84 7.42 -55.47
CA GLN A 8 -20.81 6.94 -54.47
C GLN A 8 -20.25 6.97 -53.03
N GLY A 9 -21.14 7.03 -52.02
CA GLY A 9 -20.87 6.45 -50.69
C GLY A 9 -21.39 7.28 -49.50
N PRO A 10 -21.64 6.65 -48.33
CA PRO A 10 -23.02 6.52 -47.85
C PRO A 10 -23.31 7.10 -46.46
N GLU A 11 -24.60 7.34 -46.23
CA GLU A 11 -25.41 6.97 -45.06
C GLU A 11 -24.77 7.06 -43.66
N MET A 12 -25.21 8.08 -42.92
CA MET A 12 -25.03 8.21 -41.47
C MET A 12 -25.66 7.04 -40.72
N ALA A 13 -24.90 5.96 -40.54
CA ALA A 13 -25.20 4.92 -39.57
C ALA A 13 -24.82 5.40 -38.16
N ARG A 14 -25.86 5.64 -37.36
CA ARG A 14 -25.80 5.80 -35.90
C ARG A 14 -24.93 4.69 -35.30
N ARG A 15 -23.76 5.04 -34.77
CA ARG A 15 -22.97 4.14 -33.93
C ARG A 15 -23.29 4.43 -32.47
N THR A 16 -24.03 3.48 -31.92
CA THR A 16 -24.26 3.20 -30.50
C THR A 16 -22.97 3.40 -29.71
N THR A 17 -22.98 4.32 -28.75
CA THR A 17 -21.91 4.52 -27.77
C THR A 17 -21.85 3.29 -26.86
N GLY A 18 -21.10 2.28 -27.29
CA GLY A 18 -20.79 1.09 -26.50
C GLY A 18 -19.86 1.48 -25.35
N GLN A 19 -20.40 1.37 -24.14
CA GLN A 19 -19.67 1.38 -22.87
C GLN A 19 -18.50 0.40 -22.92
N VAL A 20 -17.29 0.90 -23.11
CA VAL A 20 -16.06 0.13 -22.83
C VAL A 20 -15.76 0.30 -21.35
N ARG A 21 -16.46 -0.47 -20.51
CA ARG A 21 -15.97 -0.79 -19.17
C ARG A 21 -14.74 -1.67 -19.38
N LYS A 22 -13.56 -1.05 -19.35
CA LYS A 22 -12.30 -1.78 -19.30
C LYS A 22 -12.22 -2.34 -17.89
N ASP A 23 -12.49 -3.64 -17.75
CA ASP A 23 -12.22 -4.39 -16.53
C ASP A 23 -10.76 -4.14 -16.14
N ARG A 24 -10.56 -3.24 -15.16
CA ARG A 24 -9.29 -3.12 -14.46
C ARG A 24 -9.16 -4.39 -13.65
N GLN A 25 -8.54 -5.40 -14.26
CA GLN A 25 -8.14 -6.61 -13.58
C GLN A 25 -7.39 -6.19 -12.32
N ASN A 26 -7.92 -6.65 -11.19
CA ASN A 26 -7.28 -6.61 -9.89
C ASN A 26 -5.92 -7.29 -10.09
N VAL A 27 -4.85 -6.52 -10.23
CA VAL A 27 -3.50 -7.08 -10.27
C VAL A 27 -3.19 -7.45 -8.84
N ASP A 28 -3.63 -8.65 -8.46
CA ASP A 28 -3.29 -9.32 -7.22
C ASP A 28 -1.79 -9.65 -7.32
N LEU A 29 -0.96 -8.63 -7.10
CA LEU A 29 0.50 -8.74 -7.02
C LEU A 29 0.84 -9.42 -5.69
N ASP A 30 0.41 -10.67 -5.54
CA ASP A 30 0.68 -11.47 -4.36
C ASP A 30 1.20 -12.86 -4.72
N GLN A 31 2.53 -12.94 -4.63
CA GLN A 31 3.38 -14.09 -4.28
C GLN A 31 3.84 -15.05 -5.38
N ASP A 32 5.17 -15.12 -5.55
CA ASP A 32 5.93 -16.31 -5.13
C ASP A 32 7.44 -16.09 -5.33
N ALA A 33 8.15 -15.70 -4.26
CA ALA A 33 9.58 -15.97 -4.16
C ALA A 33 9.75 -17.28 -3.38
N ARG A 34 9.41 -18.41 -4.01
CA ARG A 34 9.88 -19.73 -3.59
C ARG A 34 11.41 -19.72 -3.67
N ILE A 35 12.06 -19.71 -2.52
CA ILE A 35 13.50 -19.93 -2.41
C ILE A 35 13.76 -21.39 -2.80
N GLN A 36 14.32 -21.62 -3.99
CA GLN A 36 14.85 -22.93 -4.37
C GLN A 36 16.12 -23.22 -3.55
N PRO A 37 16.33 -24.45 -3.05
CA PRO A 37 17.54 -24.79 -2.31
C PRO A 37 18.66 -25.14 -3.30
N GLY A 38 19.63 -24.24 -3.47
CA GLY A 38 20.75 -24.49 -4.37
C GLY A 38 21.99 -23.64 -4.10
N ARG A 39 23.02 -24.29 -3.54
CA ARG A 39 24.44 -23.93 -3.42
C ARG A 39 24.85 -22.75 -2.53
N LYS A 40 25.43 -23.13 -1.38
CA LYS A 40 26.31 -22.31 -0.54
C LYS A 40 27.48 -21.76 -1.37
N MET A 41 27.75 -20.47 -1.26
CA MET A 41 29.08 -19.85 -0.99
C MET A 41 28.94 -18.32 -1.08
N GLY A 42 29.44 -17.61 -0.06
CA GLY A 42 29.54 -16.14 -0.02
C GLY A 42 28.51 -15.47 0.89
N VAL A 43 28.92 -15.16 2.13
CA VAL A 43 28.13 -14.36 3.08
C VAL A 43 28.10 -12.92 2.59
N SER A 44 27.08 -12.55 1.81
CA SER A 44 26.75 -11.15 1.57
C SER A 44 25.72 -10.70 2.61
N PHE A 45 26.11 -9.76 3.49
CA PHE A 45 25.19 -9.16 4.45
C PHE A 45 24.06 -8.45 3.72
N SER A 46 22.86 -9.04 3.78
CA SER A 46 21.65 -8.52 3.17
C SER A 46 21.14 -7.33 3.98
N LYS A 47 20.73 -6.24 3.31
CA LYS A 47 20.04 -5.07 3.92
C LYS A 47 18.87 -5.43 4.86
N ARG A 48 18.29 -6.63 4.73
CA ARG A 48 17.28 -7.20 5.63
C ARG A 48 17.79 -7.39 7.07
N ASP A 49 19.06 -7.70 7.22
CA ASP A 49 19.68 -8.04 8.51
C ASP A 49 19.99 -6.78 9.34
N SER A 50 20.29 -5.66 8.67
CA SER A 50 20.50 -4.36 9.32
C SER A 50 19.22 -3.80 9.95
N ARG A 51 18.06 -3.98 9.31
CA ARG A 51 16.77 -3.55 9.87
C ARG A 51 16.43 -4.33 11.14
N ARG A 52 16.69 -5.64 11.13
CA ARG A 52 16.54 -6.49 12.31
C ARG A 52 17.38 -6.01 13.49
N ARG A 53 18.65 -5.67 13.25
CA ARG A 53 19.55 -5.15 14.30
C ARG A 53 19.16 -3.75 14.81
N GLN A 54 18.72 -2.87 13.92
CA GLN A 54 18.21 -1.54 14.33
C GLN A 54 16.93 -1.67 15.16
N LEU A 55 16.03 -2.57 14.76
CA LEU A 55 14.81 -2.87 15.49
C LEU A 55 15.11 -3.54 16.84
N GLU A 56 16.06 -4.47 16.90
CA GLU A 56 16.56 -5.08 18.15
C GLU A 56 17.21 -4.05 19.07
N SER A 57 17.94 -3.08 18.53
CA SER A 57 18.49 -1.95 19.29
C SER A 57 17.40 -1.01 19.83
N LEU A 58 16.30 -0.82 19.10
CA LEU A 58 15.14 -0.05 19.54
C LEU A 58 14.34 -0.80 20.61
N LEU A 59 14.17 -2.12 20.45
CA LEU A 59 13.50 -2.99 21.42
C LEU A 59 14.24 -3.05 22.76
N ARG A 60 15.58 -3.02 22.74
CA ARG A 60 16.40 -2.91 23.97
C ARG A 60 16.22 -1.58 24.69
N PHE A 61 15.71 -0.54 24.02
CA PHE A 61 15.47 0.76 24.63
C PHE A 61 14.09 0.88 25.28
N SER A 62 13.16 -0.07 25.03
CA SER A 62 11.78 -0.01 25.50
C SER A 62 11.46 -0.92 26.70
N GLU A 63 12.45 -1.47 27.40
CA GLU A 63 12.23 -2.41 28.52
C GLU A 63 11.74 -1.76 29.84
N THR A 64 11.37 -0.47 29.85
CA THR A 64 10.96 0.24 31.08
C THR A 64 9.58 0.88 31.05
N THR A 65 8.60 0.32 30.33
CA THR A 65 7.22 0.84 30.38
C THR A 65 6.21 -0.27 30.67
N ASP A 66 5.33 0.03 31.63
CA ASP A 66 4.26 -0.79 32.20
C ASP A 66 3.63 -1.76 31.19
N ALA A 67 3.84 -3.05 31.42
CA ALA A 67 3.41 -4.12 30.52
C ALA A 67 1.89 -4.32 30.56
N THR A 68 1.14 -3.44 29.89
CA THR A 68 -0.25 -3.73 29.53
C THR A 68 -0.21 -4.82 28.47
N THR A 69 -0.23 -6.08 28.92
CA THR A 69 0.13 -7.19 28.04
C THR A 69 -1.03 -7.54 27.12
N PHE A 70 -1.01 -6.99 25.90
CA PHE A 70 -1.97 -7.34 24.85
C PHE A 70 -1.64 -8.72 24.26
N HIS A 71 -2.14 -9.79 24.88
CA HIS A 71 -1.82 -11.17 24.47
C HIS A 71 -2.48 -11.64 23.17
N HIS A 72 -3.48 -10.90 22.65
CA HIS A 72 -4.30 -11.37 21.53
C HIS A 72 -4.57 -10.25 20.51
N ARG A 73 -4.67 -10.62 19.22
CA ARG A 73 -4.88 -9.70 18.10
C ARG A 73 -6.02 -8.70 18.36
N LYS A 74 -7.16 -9.18 18.86
CA LYS A 74 -8.33 -8.33 19.14
C LYS A 74 -8.02 -7.29 20.21
N GLY A 75 -7.34 -7.68 21.30
CA GLY A 75 -6.91 -6.77 22.36
C GLY A 75 -5.95 -5.70 21.86
N ILE A 76 -5.00 -6.05 20.99
CA ILE A 76 -4.09 -5.06 20.37
C ILE A 76 -4.88 -4.05 19.56
N LEU A 77 -5.78 -4.51 18.68
CA LEU A 77 -6.60 -3.63 17.84
C LEU A 77 -7.55 -2.76 18.69
N GLU A 78 -8.14 -3.31 19.75
CA GLU A 78 -8.93 -2.54 20.71
C GLU A 78 -8.08 -1.52 21.47
N GLY A 79 -6.83 -1.86 21.81
CA GLY A 79 -5.88 -0.94 22.41
C GLY A 79 -5.59 0.25 21.50
N VAL A 80 -5.40 0.00 20.20
CA VAL A 80 -5.22 1.04 19.18
C VAL A 80 -6.49 1.89 19.03
N MET A 81 -7.66 1.26 18.92
CA MET A 81 -8.94 1.97 18.73
C MET A 81 -9.31 2.86 19.92
N ASN A 82 -8.97 2.45 21.13
CA ASN A 82 -9.27 3.17 22.38
C ASN A 82 -8.11 4.06 22.86
N ASP A 83 -7.10 4.32 22.03
CA ASP A 83 -5.92 5.13 22.36
C ASP A 83 -5.13 4.64 23.60
N ARG A 84 -5.30 3.38 24.00
CA ARG A 84 -4.54 2.75 25.09
C ARG A 84 -3.16 2.26 24.65
N LEU A 85 -2.96 2.10 23.34
CA LEU A 85 -1.73 1.61 22.74
C LEU A 85 -1.17 2.68 21.79
N PHE A 86 -0.08 3.33 22.22
CA PHE A 86 0.65 4.30 21.42
C PHE A 86 1.99 3.72 20.98
N GLY A 87 2.28 3.74 19.68
CA GLY A 87 3.49 3.09 19.19
C GLY A 87 3.45 2.79 17.69
N MET A 88 4.04 1.64 17.33
CA MET A 88 3.94 1.05 16.01
C MET A 88 3.51 -0.42 16.09
N VAL A 89 2.79 -0.87 15.07
CA VAL A 89 2.33 -2.25 14.92
C VAL A 89 2.85 -2.78 13.59
N GLU A 90 3.50 -3.94 13.61
CA GLU A 90 3.83 -4.65 12.38
C GLU A 90 2.72 -5.63 12.03
N CYS A 91 2.03 -5.41 10.92
CA CYS A 91 0.87 -6.20 10.55
C CYS A 91 0.67 -6.38 9.04
N ASP A 92 -0.14 -7.37 8.69
CA ASP A 92 -0.72 -7.52 7.36
C ASP A 92 -2.08 -6.81 7.33
N ILE A 93 -2.22 -5.80 6.47
CA ILE A 93 -3.42 -4.96 6.35
C ILE A 93 -3.88 -4.92 4.90
N ARG A 94 -5.20 -4.90 4.67
CA ARG A 94 -5.80 -4.81 3.35
C ARG A 94 -7.11 -4.03 3.35
N VAL A 95 -7.46 -3.52 2.17
CA VAL A 95 -8.82 -3.16 1.81
C VAL A 95 -9.63 -4.45 1.61
N PRO A 96 -10.80 -4.62 2.24
CA PRO A 96 -11.63 -5.80 2.04
C PRO A 96 -12.40 -5.74 0.72
N ASP A 97 -12.89 -6.86 0.22
CA ASP A 97 -13.72 -6.90 -1.00
C ASP A 97 -15.12 -6.31 -0.76
N VAL A 98 -15.62 -6.47 0.46
CA VAL A 98 -16.92 -5.96 0.91
C VAL A 98 -16.72 -5.19 2.21
N TRP A 99 -17.48 -4.11 2.37
CA TRP A 99 -17.47 -3.32 3.58
C TRP A 99 -17.80 -4.17 4.82
N PRO A 100 -17.04 -4.02 5.93
CA PRO A 100 -17.38 -4.68 7.17
C PRO A 100 -18.65 -4.06 7.78
N SER A 101 -19.35 -4.81 8.64
CA SER A 101 -20.65 -4.37 9.19
C SER A 101 -20.64 -3.04 9.96
N TYR A 102 -19.47 -2.59 10.43
CA TYR A 102 -19.32 -1.38 11.24
C TYR A 102 -18.96 -0.12 10.41
N PHE A 103 -18.65 -0.27 9.12
CA PHE A 103 -18.33 0.85 8.24
C PHE A 103 -18.92 0.57 6.87
N GLN A 104 -19.71 1.49 6.35
CA GLN A 104 -20.26 1.36 5.01
C GLN A 104 -20.27 2.72 4.32
N HIS A 105 -19.68 2.79 3.13
CA HIS A 105 -19.80 3.97 2.28
C HIS A 105 -21.16 3.95 1.57
N PRO A 106 -21.86 5.09 1.44
CA PRO A 106 -23.23 5.14 0.91
C PRO A 106 -23.36 4.69 -0.55
N THR A 107 -22.30 4.84 -1.35
CA THR A 107 -22.40 4.72 -2.82
C THR A 107 -21.27 3.96 -3.50
N MET A 108 -20.20 3.60 -2.79
CA MET A 108 -18.97 3.09 -3.40
C MET A 108 -18.50 1.80 -2.73
N THR A 109 -17.82 0.95 -3.49
CA THR A 109 -17.12 -0.22 -2.96
C THR A 109 -15.88 0.18 -2.15
N PRO A 110 -15.33 -0.72 -1.31
CA PRO A 110 -14.08 -0.46 -0.59
C PRO A 110 -12.92 -0.01 -1.47
N PHE A 111 -12.80 -0.62 -2.65
CA PHE A 111 -11.74 -0.31 -3.59
C PHE A 111 -11.91 1.10 -4.17
N GLU A 112 -13.10 1.41 -4.73
CA GLU A 112 -13.39 2.72 -5.34
C GLU A 112 -13.23 3.87 -4.36
N TYR A 113 -13.57 3.67 -3.08
CA TYR A 113 -13.40 4.70 -2.05
C TYR A 113 -11.92 5.01 -1.75
N LEU A 114 -11.03 4.04 -1.88
CA LEU A 114 -9.61 4.15 -1.47
C LEU A 114 -8.64 4.25 -2.66
N GLU A 115 -9.09 4.07 -3.90
CA GLU A 115 -8.20 4.11 -5.08
C GLU A 115 -7.57 5.48 -5.32
N ASP A 116 -8.32 6.57 -5.10
CA ASP A 116 -7.83 7.93 -5.32
C ASP A 116 -6.70 8.31 -4.35
N MET A 117 -6.79 7.84 -3.10
CA MET A 117 -5.84 8.14 -2.03
C MET A 117 -5.50 6.84 -1.27
N SER A 118 -4.76 5.97 -1.95
CA SER A 118 -4.34 4.67 -1.40
C SER A 118 -3.67 4.86 -0.04
N PRO A 119 -4.23 4.29 1.05
CA PRO A 119 -3.73 4.53 2.41
C PRO A 119 -2.46 3.75 2.73
N LEU A 120 -2.06 2.81 1.87
CA LEU A 120 -0.87 2.00 2.02
C LEU A 120 0.10 2.32 0.89
N PHE A 121 1.35 2.60 1.25
CA PHE A 121 2.44 2.72 0.28
C PHE A 121 3.37 1.52 0.42
N CYS A 122 3.53 0.75 -0.67
CA CYS A 122 4.35 -0.44 -0.69
C CYS A 122 5.46 -0.33 -1.74
N SER A 123 6.65 -0.84 -1.39
CA SER A 123 7.76 -0.92 -2.34
C SER A 123 7.74 -2.26 -3.05
N THR A 124 7.39 -2.25 -4.34
CA THR A 124 7.35 -3.47 -5.16
C THR A 124 8.14 -3.29 -6.45
N ASP A 125 8.52 -4.41 -7.06
CA ASP A 125 9.07 -4.41 -8.41
C ASP A 125 7.89 -4.29 -9.38
N VAL A 126 7.86 -3.18 -10.12
CA VAL A 126 6.83 -2.86 -11.10
C VAL A 126 7.35 -3.35 -12.45
N PRO A 127 6.70 -4.37 -13.04
CA PRO A 127 6.99 -4.81 -14.40
C PRO A 127 6.81 -3.66 -15.40
N PHE A 128 7.52 -3.73 -16.51
CA PHE A 128 7.49 -2.65 -17.48
C PHE A 128 6.19 -2.63 -18.31
N ASP A 129 5.61 -3.81 -18.56
CA ASP A 129 4.40 -4.04 -19.34
C ASP A 129 3.10 -3.51 -18.68
N ILE A 130 3.10 -3.28 -17.37
CA ILE A 130 1.94 -2.70 -16.66
C ILE A 130 1.91 -1.17 -16.75
N ILE A 131 2.96 -0.54 -17.27
CA ILE A 131 3.02 0.90 -17.46
C ILE A 131 2.15 1.29 -18.67
N GLY A 132 1.35 2.34 -18.53
CA GLY A 132 0.44 2.77 -19.60
C GLY A 132 1.15 3.13 -20.91
N GLU A 133 0.49 2.88 -22.05
CA GLU A 133 1.03 3.05 -23.42
C GLU A 133 1.78 4.37 -23.62
N HIS A 134 1.22 5.48 -23.14
CA HIS A 134 1.85 6.80 -23.24
C HIS A 134 3.27 6.84 -22.64
N MET A 135 3.47 6.20 -21.48
CA MET A 135 4.77 6.15 -20.82
C MET A 135 5.70 5.11 -21.45
N LEU A 136 5.15 4.05 -22.05
CA LEU A 136 5.92 3.09 -22.84
C LEU A 136 6.54 3.74 -24.08
N ASP A 137 5.76 4.55 -24.81
CA ASP A 137 6.23 5.27 -25.98
C ASP A 137 7.33 6.27 -25.63
N HIS A 138 7.20 6.94 -24.49
CA HIS A 138 8.26 7.80 -23.96
C HIS A 138 9.55 7.02 -23.71
N VAL A 139 9.48 5.86 -23.05
CA VAL A 139 10.66 5.03 -22.74
C VAL A 139 11.35 4.58 -24.03
N ARG A 140 10.58 4.13 -25.04
CA ARG A 140 11.12 3.73 -26.35
C ARG A 140 11.76 4.89 -27.09
N ARG A 141 11.12 6.06 -27.09
CA ARG A 141 11.62 7.26 -27.77
C ARG A 141 12.94 7.77 -27.19
N PHE A 142 13.15 7.59 -25.89
CA PHE A 142 14.35 8.07 -25.18
C PHE A 142 15.31 6.94 -24.82
N GLU A 143 15.14 5.73 -25.38
CA GLU A 143 15.99 4.55 -25.14
C GLU A 143 16.21 4.26 -23.63
N LEU A 144 15.17 4.48 -22.83
CA LEU A 144 15.21 4.26 -21.39
C LEU A 144 15.09 2.76 -21.07
N SER A 145 15.59 2.35 -19.90
CA SER A 145 15.60 0.95 -19.48
C SER A 145 14.18 0.38 -19.28
N GLU A 146 13.90 -0.73 -19.96
CA GLU A 146 12.68 -1.54 -19.83
C GLU A 146 12.75 -2.58 -18.69
N LYS A 147 13.84 -2.61 -17.93
CA LYS A 147 13.97 -3.53 -16.79
C LYS A 147 12.92 -3.20 -15.72
N PRO A 148 12.36 -4.21 -15.02
CA PRO A 148 11.52 -3.98 -13.85
C PRO A 148 12.22 -3.05 -12.85
N ARG A 149 11.46 -2.11 -12.28
CA ARG A 149 11.98 -1.12 -11.34
C ARG A 149 11.28 -1.26 -10.01
N ARG A 150 12.07 -1.20 -8.94
CA ARG A 150 11.54 -1.11 -7.58
C ARG A 150 11.01 0.29 -7.33
N LEU A 151 9.70 0.44 -7.23
CA LEU A 151 9.02 1.71 -7.02
C LEU A 151 8.21 1.67 -5.73
N LEU A 152 7.99 2.84 -5.13
CA LEU A 152 6.99 3.04 -4.10
C LEU A 152 5.67 3.32 -4.78
N ILE A 153 4.69 2.45 -4.58
CA ILE A 153 3.35 2.58 -5.17
C ILE A 153 2.29 2.61 -4.09
N GLY A 154 1.16 3.23 -4.39
CA GLY A 154 -0.07 3.01 -3.63
C GLY A 154 -0.54 1.57 -3.80
N GLY A 155 -0.93 0.92 -2.71
CA GLY A 155 -1.41 -0.45 -2.72
C GLY A 155 -2.68 -0.62 -1.89
N MET A 156 -3.48 -1.63 -2.26
CA MET A 156 -4.68 -2.02 -1.51
C MET A 156 -4.41 -3.06 -0.42
N ARG A 157 -3.20 -3.60 -0.41
CA ARG A 157 -2.75 -4.62 0.53
C ARG A 157 -1.28 -4.42 0.84
N ALA A 158 -0.92 -4.64 2.09
CA ALA A 158 0.46 -4.68 2.52
C ALA A 158 0.68 -5.85 3.49
N ARG A 159 1.85 -6.48 3.36
CA ARG A 159 2.32 -7.49 4.30
C ARG A 159 3.47 -6.98 5.13
N GLN A 160 3.50 -7.38 6.40
CA GLN A 160 4.55 -7.02 7.36
C GLN A 160 4.85 -5.51 7.35
N MET A 161 3.80 -4.70 7.26
CA MET A 161 3.91 -3.25 7.25
C MET A 161 4.00 -2.78 8.70
N LEU A 162 5.05 -2.02 9.02
CA LEU A 162 5.17 -1.31 10.28
C LEU A 162 4.41 0.01 10.18
N ILE A 163 3.29 0.11 10.89
CA ILE A 163 2.36 1.24 10.83
C ILE A 163 2.24 1.89 12.21
N ALA A 164 2.29 3.22 12.26
CA ALA A 164 2.06 3.97 13.50
C ALA A 164 0.61 3.80 13.96
N THR A 165 0.40 3.68 15.28
CA THR A 165 -0.94 3.40 15.83
C THR A 165 -2.01 4.44 15.46
N PRO A 166 -1.73 5.76 15.35
CA PRO A 166 -2.73 6.72 14.92
C PRO A 166 -3.20 6.50 13.47
N LEU A 167 -2.27 6.16 12.57
CA LEU A 167 -2.60 5.86 11.18
C LEU A 167 -3.36 4.53 11.08
N LEU A 168 -2.93 3.52 11.84
CA LEU A 168 -3.64 2.24 11.90
C LEU A 168 -5.08 2.40 12.42
N LYS A 169 -5.29 3.23 13.44
CA LYS A 169 -6.63 3.57 13.93
C LYS A 169 -7.50 4.16 12.83
N TRP A 170 -6.96 5.13 12.08
CA TRP A 170 -7.67 5.71 10.94
C TRP A 170 -8.03 4.64 9.90
N CYS A 171 -7.08 3.77 9.52
CA CYS A 171 -7.34 2.68 8.57
C CYS A 171 -8.48 1.76 9.02
N LEU A 172 -8.49 1.35 10.30
CA LEU A 172 -9.53 0.49 10.86
C LEU A 172 -10.90 1.18 10.87
N GLN A 173 -10.95 2.47 11.19
CA GLN A 173 -12.17 3.28 11.17
C GLN A 173 -12.74 3.42 9.75
N HIS A 174 -11.90 3.39 8.72
CA HIS A 174 -12.30 3.48 7.31
C HIS A 174 -12.45 2.10 6.65
N GLY A 175 -12.78 1.08 7.45
CA GLY A 175 -13.17 -0.24 6.96
C GLY A 175 -12.02 -1.14 6.50
N MET A 176 -10.75 -0.75 6.69
CA MET A 176 -9.62 -1.63 6.39
C MET A 176 -9.51 -2.76 7.42
N VAL A 177 -8.95 -3.89 7.01
CA VAL A 177 -8.89 -5.11 7.83
C VAL A 177 -7.46 -5.56 8.06
N VAL A 178 -7.10 -5.71 9.33
CA VAL A 178 -5.84 -6.35 9.75
C VAL A 178 -6.05 -7.86 9.86
N SER A 179 -5.26 -8.61 9.11
CA SER A 179 -5.35 -10.08 9.09
C SER A 179 -4.41 -10.73 10.11
N LYS A 180 -3.18 -10.22 10.23
CA LYS A 180 -2.14 -10.77 11.09
C LYS A 180 -1.32 -9.66 11.73
N ILE A 181 -0.97 -9.83 13.00
CA ILE A 181 -0.05 -8.95 13.73
C ILE A 181 1.19 -9.78 14.05
N TYR A 182 2.37 -9.24 13.77
CA TYR A 182 3.66 -9.88 14.00
C TYR A 182 4.30 -9.40 15.29
N GLN A 183 4.28 -8.08 15.51
CA GLN A 183 4.86 -7.46 16.70
C GLN A 183 4.26 -6.07 16.93
N VAL A 184 4.44 -5.58 18.15
CA VAL A 184 4.04 -4.25 18.59
C VAL A 184 5.25 -3.61 19.28
N VAL A 185 5.51 -2.35 18.96
CA VAL A 185 6.52 -1.53 19.62
C VAL A 185 5.78 -0.39 20.30
N GLU A 186 5.71 -0.42 21.63
CA GLU A 186 5.03 0.60 22.42
C GLU A 186 5.97 1.78 22.73
N PHE A 187 5.44 2.99 22.63
CA PHE A 187 6.15 4.22 22.90
C PHE A 187 5.51 4.98 24.05
N THR A 188 6.33 5.56 24.92
CA THR A 188 5.85 6.54 25.90
C THR A 188 5.79 7.91 25.24
N PRO A 189 4.61 8.54 25.11
CA PRO A 189 4.50 9.87 24.50
C PRO A 189 5.22 10.91 25.36
N GLN A 190 6.24 11.56 24.78
CA GLN A 190 7.00 12.62 25.43
C GLN A 190 6.72 13.97 24.77
N ARG A 191 6.54 15.03 25.56
CA ARG A 191 6.37 16.41 25.06
C ARG A 191 7.72 17.11 24.93
N CYS A 192 8.62 16.55 24.11
CA CYS A 192 10.00 17.05 23.96
C CYS A 192 10.11 18.47 23.40
N PHE A 193 9.07 18.99 22.72
CA PHE A 193 9.03 20.35 22.17
C PHE A 193 8.17 21.33 22.98
N ARG A 194 7.80 21.00 24.22
CA ARG A 194 6.93 21.85 25.04
C ARG A 194 7.47 23.28 25.16
N ASP A 195 8.77 23.41 25.37
CA ASP A 195 9.37 24.71 25.65
C ASP A 195 9.60 25.49 24.33
N PHE A 196 9.82 24.79 23.20
CA PHE A 196 9.85 25.41 21.88
C PHE A 196 8.51 26.05 21.50
N VAL A 197 7.40 25.33 21.69
CA VAL A 197 6.05 25.83 21.35
C VAL A 197 5.64 27.04 22.20
N LYS A 198 6.11 27.13 23.45
CA LYS A 198 5.82 28.27 24.35
C LYS A 198 6.56 29.56 24.00
N THR A 199 7.66 29.44 23.25
CA THR A 199 8.56 30.57 22.96
C THR A 199 8.36 31.11 21.55
N ALA A 200 7.42 30.53 20.77
CA ALA A 200 7.01 31.08 19.49
C ALA A 200 6.16 32.35 19.73
N PRO A 201 6.52 33.50 19.13
CA PRO A 201 5.80 34.76 19.29
C PRO A 201 4.39 34.74 18.68
#